data_AF-A0A2M7DBM5-F1
#
_entry.id   AF-A0A2M7DBM5-F1
#
_cell.length_a   1.000
_cell.length_b   1.000
_cell.length_c   1.000
_cell.angle_alpha   90.00
_cell.angle_beta   90.00
_cell.angle_gamma   90.00
#
_symmetry.space_group_name_H-M   'P 1'
#
loop_
_entity.id
_entity.type
_entity.pdbx_description
1 polymer ?
#
loop_
_entity_poly.entity_id
_entity_poly.type
_entity_poly.pdbx_seq_one_letter_code
_entity_poly.pdbx_strand_id
1 'polypeptide(L)'
;MPRKINKPLLFWLTIFSVMVVIFGFWQIRYNIISPFRAAKPVGQVSQEDIVGVYKNLDTDKDGLSDYEEINKYGTSAFLPDSDGDGVSDKEEIDASSNPLNPQSTPTNKGLAGTGEGSSLVQEVKQEIVPSSEEISATEIRDLLVNKGGLSRELVDQMLDEDLIKLYNETKKETGIDLSQLSKEAVKSENLSEAQKMVSEMDPKILRQLLISQGVDSKILETISDEDLKNFFLQTLGQTQR
;
A
#
# COMPACT_ATOMS: atom_id res chain seq x y z
N MET A 1 -52.83 -9.99 -73.22
CA MET A 1 -53.63 -10.89 -72.36
C MET A 1 -53.35 -10.54 -70.90
N PRO A 2 -54.34 -10.12 -70.09
CA PRO A 2 -54.11 -9.85 -68.68
C PRO A 2 -53.90 -11.16 -67.91
N ARG A 3 -52.73 -11.33 -67.25
CA ARG A 3 -52.46 -12.48 -66.37
C ARG A 3 -53.36 -12.39 -65.14
N LYS A 4 -54.26 -13.36 -64.96
CA LYS A 4 -55.07 -13.50 -63.74
C LYS A 4 -54.15 -13.89 -62.58
N ILE A 5 -54.07 -13.04 -61.56
CA ILE A 5 -53.31 -13.32 -60.34
C ILE A 5 -54.10 -14.34 -59.51
N ASN A 6 -53.42 -15.40 -59.06
CA ASN A 6 -54.01 -16.43 -58.21
C ASN A 6 -54.28 -15.83 -56.82
N LYS A 7 -55.55 -15.53 -56.52
CA LYS A 7 -56.00 -15.01 -55.22
C LYS A 7 -55.46 -15.77 -53.99
N PRO A 8 -55.38 -17.12 -53.96
CA PRO A 8 -54.80 -17.82 -52.81
C PRO A 8 -53.29 -17.61 -52.70
N LEU A 9 -52.58 -17.42 -53.81
CA LEU A 9 -51.14 -17.14 -53.82
C LEU A 9 -50.84 -15.75 -53.24
N LEU A 10 -51.65 -14.74 -53.59
CA LEU A 10 -51.50 -13.38 -53.06
C LEU A 10 -51.76 -13.35 -51.54
N PHE A 11 -52.73 -14.12 -51.05
CA PHE A 11 -53.03 -14.25 -49.63
C PHE A 11 -51.90 -14.95 -48.85
N TRP A 12 -51.26 -15.96 -49.44
CA TRP A 12 -50.12 -16.63 -48.81
C TRP A 12 -48.87 -15.73 -48.76
N LEU A 13 -48.69 -14.88 -49.77
CA LEU A 13 -47.56 -13.95 -49.87
C LEU A 13 -47.66 -12.81 -48.85
N THR A 14 -48.85 -12.33 -48.54
CA THR A 14 -49.06 -11.34 -47.47
C THR A 14 -48.82 -11.94 -46.09
N ILE A 15 -49.28 -13.18 -45.84
CA ILE A 15 -49.02 -13.90 -44.58
C ILE A 15 -47.52 -14.14 -44.39
N PHE A 16 -46.83 -14.60 -45.43
CA PHE A 16 -45.39 -14.85 -45.38
C PHE A 16 -44.61 -13.56 -45.08
N SER A 17 -45.00 -12.44 -45.69
CA SER A 17 -44.41 -11.12 -45.43
C SER A 17 -44.53 -10.70 -43.96
N VAL A 18 -45.72 -10.85 -43.37
CA VAL A 18 -45.96 -10.53 -41.95
C VAL A 18 -45.13 -11.45 -41.03
N MET A 19 -45.02 -12.74 -41.37
CA MET A 19 -44.24 -13.71 -40.62
C MET A 19 -42.75 -13.36 -40.55
N VAL A 20 -42.18 -12.91 -41.68
CA VAL A 20 -40.77 -12.48 -41.76
C VAL A 20 -40.51 -11.25 -40.89
N VAL A 21 -41.44 -10.28 -40.84
CA VAL A 21 -41.28 -9.08 -40.00
C VAL A 21 -41.32 -9.45 -38.51
N ILE A 22 -42.24 -10.33 -38.10
CA ILE A 22 -42.36 -10.78 -36.71
C ILE A 22 -41.12 -11.59 -36.30
N PHE A 23 -40.68 -12.54 -37.13
CA PHE A 23 -39.49 -13.34 -36.85
C PHE A 23 -38.21 -12.50 -36.88
N GLY A 24 -38.10 -11.53 -37.80
CA GLY A 24 -36.97 -10.61 -37.85
C GLY A 24 -36.88 -9.74 -36.60
N PHE A 25 -38.00 -9.18 -36.15
CA PHE A 25 -38.03 -8.41 -34.90
C PHE A 25 -37.65 -9.28 -33.69
N TRP A 26 -38.14 -10.52 -33.64
CA TRP A 26 -37.83 -11.47 -32.58
C TRP A 26 -36.35 -11.89 -32.59
N GLN A 27 -35.78 -12.14 -33.77
CA GLN A 27 -34.37 -12.52 -33.95
C GLN A 27 -33.41 -11.38 -33.60
N ILE A 28 -33.74 -10.14 -33.98
CA ILE A 28 -32.99 -8.92 -33.62
C ILE A 28 -33.04 -8.70 -32.10
N ARG A 29 -34.22 -8.81 -31.49
CA ARG A 29 -34.38 -8.70 -30.04
C ARG A 29 -33.58 -9.76 -29.29
N TYR A 30 -33.56 -11.01 -29.76
CA TYR A 30 -32.86 -12.10 -29.11
C TYR A 30 -31.33 -11.96 -29.18
N ASN A 31 -30.78 -11.66 -30.37
CA ASN A 31 -29.34 -11.58 -30.57
C ASN A 31 -28.69 -10.29 -30.07
N ILE A 32 -29.40 -9.15 -30.09
CA ILE A 32 -28.80 -7.87 -29.69
C ILE A 32 -28.98 -7.59 -28.21
N ILE A 33 -30.09 -8.03 -27.59
CA ILE A 33 -30.37 -7.70 -26.17
C ILE A 33 -29.73 -8.71 -25.21
N SER A 34 -29.41 -9.92 -25.66
CA SER A 34 -28.79 -10.94 -24.80
C SER A 34 -27.50 -10.50 -24.11
N PRO A 35 -26.54 -9.78 -24.73
CA PRO A 35 -25.34 -9.29 -24.02
C PRO A 35 -25.59 -8.07 -23.13
N PHE A 36 -26.71 -7.36 -23.28
CA PHE A 36 -27.06 -6.18 -22.47
C PHE A 36 -28.14 -6.45 -21.43
N ARG A 37 -28.59 -7.70 -21.30
CA ARG A 37 -29.24 -8.14 -20.07
C ARG A 37 -28.18 -8.00 -18.99
N ALA A 38 -28.25 -6.92 -18.22
CA ALA A 38 -27.44 -6.74 -17.05
C ALA A 38 -27.38 -8.10 -16.36
N ALA A 39 -26.18 -8.68 -16.27
CA ALA A 39 -25.95 -9.75 -15.33
C ALA A 39 -26.59 -9.23 -14.04
N LYS A 40 -27.52 -10.01 -13.45
CA LYS A 40 -27.99 -9.70 -12.10
C LYS A 40 -26.72 -9.30 -11.35
N PRO A 41 -26.65 -8.07 -10.78
CA PRO A 41 -25.44 -7.66 -10.08
C PRO A 41 -25.10 -8.85 -9.21
N VAL A 42 -23.89 -9.42 -9.42
CA VAL A 42 -23.40 -10.57 -8.64
C VAL A 42 -23.84 -10.25 -7.23
N GLY A 43 -24.78 -11.06 -6.74
CA GLY A 43 -25.72 -10.67 -5.69
C GLY A 43 -24.94 -9.95 -4.62
N GLN A 44 -25.43 -8.77 -4.20
CA GLN A 44 -24.90 -8.01 -3.06
C GLN A 44 -24.31 -9.00 -2.07
N VAL A 45 -22.99 -9.20 -2.12
CA VAL A 45 -22.35 -10.14 -1.23
C VAL A 45 -22.48 -9.42 0.09
N SER A 46 -23.40 -9.89 0.92
CA SER A 46 -23.64 -9.29 2.21
C SER A 46 -22.28 -9.29 2.93
N GLN A 47 -21.97 -8.23 3.69
CA GLN A 47 -20.71 -8.21 4.45
C GLN A 47 -20.56 -9.49 5.31
N GLU A 48 -21.69 -10.09 5.69
CA GLU A 48 -21.83 -11.36 6.38
C GLU A 48 -21.23 -12.55 5.60
N ASP A 49 -21.45 -12.62 4.28
CA ASP A 49 -20.90 -13.68 3.42
C ASP A 49 -19.39 -13.51 3.20
N ILE A 50 -18.91 -12.26 3.11
CA ILE A 50 -17.48 -11.94 2.96
C ILE A 50 -16.72 -12.29 4.24
N VAL A 51 -17.27 -11.92 5.40
CA VAL A 51 -16.69 -12.24 6.71
C VAL A 51 -16.64 -13.75 6.93
N GLY A 52 -17.65 -14.50 6.45
CA GLY A 52 -17.65 -15.96 6.51
C GLY A 52 -16.49 -16.63 5.75
N VAL A 53 -16.01 -16.02 4.66
CA VAL A 53 -14.86 -16.53 3.90
C VAL A 53 -13.56 -16.28 4.67
N TYR A 54 -13.32 -15.05 5.13
CA TYR A 54 -12.11 -14.70 5.88
C TYR A 54 -12.01 -15.41 7.23
N LYS A 55 -13.13 -15.83 7.82
CA LYS A 55 -13.15 -16.59 9.07
C LYS A 55 -12.60 -18.02 8.94
N ASN A 56 -12.57 -18.57 7.73
CA ASN A 56 -12.05 -19.91 7.48
C ASN A 56 -10.82 -19.91 6.57
N LEU A 57 -10.38 -18.74 6.13
CA LEU A 57 -9.19 -18.57 5.31
C LEU A 57 -8.00 -18.35 6.24
N ASP A 58 -6.91 -19.02 5.93
CA ASP A 58 -5.62 -19.00 6.63
C ASP A 58 -4.58 -18.90 5.50
N THR A 59 -4.23 -17.65 5.16
CA THR A 59 -3.50 -17.30 3.95
C THR A 59 -2.02 -17.66 4.06
N ASP A 60 -1.43 -17.46 5.23
CA ASP A 60 -0.03 -17.70 5.54
C ASP A 60 0.23 -19.08 6.19
N LYS A 61 -0.83 -19.77 6.63
CA LYS A 61 -0.84 -21.16 7.11
C LYS A 61 -0.13 -21.34 8.43
N ASP A 62 -0.13 -20.32 9.27
CA ASP A 62 0.33 -20.42 10.65
C ASP A 62 -0.73 -21.09 11.56
N GLY A 63 -1.97 -21.19 11.06
CA GLY A 63 -3.08 -21.84 11.73
C GLY A 63 -3.97 -20.90 12.55
N LEU A 64 -3.85 -19.59 12.37
CA LEU A 64 -4.85 -18.57 12.64
C LEU A 64 -5.65 -18.31 11.36
N SER A 65 -6.88 -17.81 11.51
CA SER A 65 -7.62 -17.32 10.33
C SER A 65 -7.31 -15.86 10.05
N ASP A 66 -7.31 -15.45 8.78
CA ASP A 66 -7.11 -14.06 8.35
C ASP A 66 -8.03 -13.09 9.12
N TYR A 67 -9.26 -13.54 9.45
CA TYR A 67 -10.18 -12.77 10.27
C TYR A 67 -9.68 -12.59 11.71
N GLU A 68 -9.17 -13.64 12.35
CA GLU A 68 -8.64 -13.57 13.71
C GLU A 68 -7.39 -12.70 13.78
N GLU A 69 -6.49 -12.84 12.83
CA GLU A 69 -5.28 -12.03 12.76
C GLU A 69 -5.61 -10.54 12.66
N ILE A 70 -6.45 -10.15 11.69
CA ILE A 70 -6.78 -8.74 11.46
C ILE A 70 -7.69 -8.17 12.56
N ASN A 71 -8.70 -8.90 13.01
CA ASN A 71 -9.75 -8.34 13.88
C ASN A 71 -9.56 -8.62 15.38
N LYS A 72 -8.73 -9.61 15.75
CA LYS A 72 -8.55 -10.01 17.15
C LYS A 72 -7.14 -9.77 17.65
N TYR A 73 -6.12 -10.07 16.84
CA TYR A 73 -4.72 -10.03 17.27
C TYR A 73 -3.92 -8.86 16.70
N GLY A 74 -4.37 -8.26 15.61
CA GLY A 74 -3.66 -7.19 14.92
C GLY A 74 -2.42 -7.67 14.16
N THR A 75 -2.31 -8.97 13.91
CA THR A 75 -1.20 -9.63 13.20
C THR A 75 -1.44 -9.64 11.69
N SER A 76 -0.42 -10.03 10.94
CA SER A 76 -0.38 -9.98 9.48
C SER A 76 -0.82 -11.29 8.84
N ALA A 77 -2.01 -11.30 8.21
CA ALA A 77 -2.55 -12.45 7.46
C ALA A 77 -1.72 -12.95 6.25
N PHE A 78 -0.54 -12.38 6.00
CA PHE A 78 0.38 -12.81 4.94
C PHE A 78 1.73 -13.30 5.48
N LEU A 79 1.96 -13.18 6.78
CA LEU A 79 3.24 -13.49 7.41
C LEU A 79 2.99 -14.33 8.66
N PRO A 80 3.48 -15.58 8.69
CA PRO A 80 3.25 -16.45 9.84
C PRO A 80 3.92 -15.96 11.13
N ASP A 81 4.86 -15.02 11.01
CA ASP A 81 5.60 -14.36 12.09
C ASP A 81 5.54 -12.86 11.79
N SER A 82 4.67 -12.15 12.50
CA SER A 82 4.38 -10.74 12.25
C SER A 82 5.48 -9.81 12.75
N ASP A 83 6.22 -10.21 13.78
CA ASP A 83 7.22 -9.37 14.43
C ASP A 83 8.67 -9.70 14.03
N GLY A 84 8.87 -10.87 13.42
CA GLY A 84 10.11 -11.31 12.80
C GLY A 84 11.09 -11.96 13.77
N ASP A 85 10.65 -12.44 14.93
CA ASP A 85 11.52 -13.06 15.93
C ASP A 85 11.78 -14.57 15.71
N GLY A 86 11.10 -15.17 14.75
CA GLY A 86 11.22 -16.56 14.35
C GLY A 86 10.25 -17.51 15.06
N VAL A 87 9.29 -17.00 15.83
CA VAL A 87 8.15 -17.74 16.38
C VAL A 87 6.88 -17.36 15.61
N SER A 88 5.96 -18.30 15.36
CA SER A 88 4.73 -17.95 14.65
C SER A 88 3.75 -17.21 15.56
N ASP A 89 2.92 -16.35 14.98
CA ASP A 89 1.94 -15.55 15.72
C ASP A 89 1.02 -16.45 16.56
N LYS A 90 0.54 -17.56 15.98
CA LYS A 90 -0.22 -18.58 16.70
C LYS A 90 0.50 -19.14 17.92
N GLU A 91 1.77 -19.46 17.79
CA GLU A 91 2.56 -20.12 18.84
C GLU A 91 2.80 -19.19 20.03
N GLU A 92 2.95 -17.90 19.74
CA GLU A 92 3.01 -16.84 20.75
C GLU A 92 1.68 -16.64 21.46
N ILE A 93 0.57 -16.57 20.71
CA ILE A 93 -0.78 -16.46 21.27
C ILE A 93 -1.11 -17.66 22.16
N ASP A 94 -0.79 -18.88 21.73
CA ASP A 94 -1.00 -20.11 22.51
C ASP A 94 -0.16 -20.11 23.80
N ALA A 95 0.99 -19.43 23.80
CA ALA A 95 1.85 -19.25 24.96
C ALA A 95 1.52 -18.01 25.80
N SER A 96 0.47 -17.26 25.45
CA SER A 96 0.10 -15.98 26.09
C SER A 96 1.20 -14.92 26.01
N SER A 97 1.99 -14.95 24.94
CA SER A 97 2.97 -13.94 24.60
C SER A 97 2.42 -13.01 23.49
N ASN A 98 3.14 -11.92 23.20
CA ASN A 98 2.66 -10.87 22.29
C ASN A 98 3.27 -11.05 20.89
N PRO A 99 2.47 -11.42 19.87
CA PRO A 99 2.93 -11.69 18.50
C PRO A 99 3.35 -10.45 17.69
N LEU A 100 3.31 -9.28 18.32
CA LEU A 100 3.74 -8.01 17.73
C LEU A 100 5.03 -7.49 18.38
N ASN A 101 5.63 -8.25 19.29
CA ASN A 101 6.78 -7.83 20.07
C ASN A 101 7.91 -8.87 20.02
N PRO A 102 9.01 -8.61 19.28
CA PRO A 102 10.10 -9.56 19.07
C PRO A 102 10.88 -9.98 20.32
N GLN A 103 10.58 -9.39 21.47
CA GLN A 103 11.17 -9.73 22.77
C GLN A 103 10.26 -10.60 23.62
N SER A 104 9.03 -10.83 23.16
CA SER A 104 7.99 -11.55 23.87
C SER A 104 7.89 -13.00 23.39
N THR A 105 8.99 -13.74 23.36
CA THR A 105 8.92 -15.15 22.94
C THR A 105 8.41 -16.09 24.05
N PRO A 106 7.75 -17.20 23.69
CA PRO A 106 7.45 -18.32 24.59
C PRO A 106 8.71 -18.98 25.19
N THR A 107 9.88 -18.72 24.60
CA THR A 107 11.15 -19.34 24.96
C THR A 107 11.71 -18.88 26.30
N ASN A 108 11.15 -17.85 26.95
CA ASN A 108 11.54 -17.51 28.32
C ASN A 108 10.72 -18.26 29.38
N LYS A 109 10.78 -19.59 29.34
CA LYS A 109 10.39 -20.41 30.49
C LYS A 109 11.52 -20.44 31.52
N GLY A 110 11.66 -19.34 32.24
CA GLY A 110 12.31 -19.27 33.55
C GLY A 110 13.74 -18.75 33.56
N LEU A 111 13.91 -17.49 33.99
CA LEU A 111 15.10 -17.07 34.73
C LEU A 111 14.72 -16.18 35.93
N ALA A 112 13.84 -16.72 36.77
CA ALA A 112 13.75 -16.31 38.17
C ALA A 112 14.86 -17.03 38.95
N GLY A 113 15.98 -16.34 39.20
CA GLY A 113 16.90 -16.54 40.33
C GLY A 113 17.75 -17.82 40.38
N THR A 114 19.08 -17.67 40.29
CA THR A 114 20.08 -18.23 41.22
C THR A 114 21.47 -17.73 40.81
N GLY A 115 22.22 -17.21 41.78
CA GLY A 115 23.49 -16.53 41.56
C GLY A 115 24.73 -17.41 41.66
N GLU A 116 25.85 -16.68 41.60
CA GLU A 116 27.23 -17.03 41.93
C GLU A 116 28.08 -17.62 40.77
N GLY A 117 29.14 -16.96 40.27
CA GLY A 117 29.71 -15.69 40.67
C GLY A 117 30.98 -15.29 39.91
N SER A 118 31.48 -14.11 40.31
CA SER A 118 32.78 -13.47 40.02
C SER A 118 32.85 -12.69 38.70
N SER A 119 33.09 -11.36 38.67
CA SER A 119 33.85 -10.56 39.62
C SER A 119 33.51 -9.05 39.48
N LEU A 120 33.10 -8.45 40.60
CA LEU A 120 33.42 -7.11 41.10
C LEU A 120 33.38 -5.92 40.11
N VAL A 121 32.36 -5.07 40.23
CA VAL A 121 32.46 -3.71 40.82
C VAL A 121 31.05 -3.11 40.91
N GLN A 122 30.57 -3.04 42.15
CA GLN A 122 29.95 -1.89 42.83
C GLN A 122 28.85 -1.09 42.10
N GLU A 123 27.61 -1.42 42.47
CA GLU A 123 26.55 -0.51 42.91
C GLU A 123 26.80 1.00 42.66
N VAL A 124 26.22 1.51 41.57
CA VAL A 124 25.79 2.90 41.47
C VAL A 124 24.32 2.89 41.08
N LYS A 125 23.48 3.18 42.07
CA LYS A 125 22.13 3.69 41.86
C LYS A 125 22.26 5.07 41.21
N GLN A 126 22.25 5.10 39.88
CA GLN A 126 21.89 6.29 39.13
C GLN A 126 20.76 5.91 38.18
N GLU A 127 19.63 6.52 38.46
CA GLU A 127 18.74 7.12 37.48
C GLU A 127 19.56 7.64 36.28
N ILE A 128 19.73 6.78 35.27
CA ILE A 128 20.28 7.16 33.97
C ILE A 128 19.14 7.01 33.00
N VAL A 129 18.40 8.10 32.88
CA VAL A 129 17.70 8.46 31.65
C VAL A 129 18.74 8.37 30.52
N PRO A 130 18.60 7.51 29.50
CA PRO A 130 19.45 7.61 28.34
C PRO A 130 18.86 8.72 27.46
N SER A 131 19.21 9.96 27.77
CA SER A 131 19.14 11.06 26.82
C SER A 131 20.31 10.91 25.86
N SER A 132 20.14 10.16 24.79
CA SER A 132 21.07 10.16 23.66
C SER A 132 20.32 9.96 22.35
N GLU A 133 19.93 11.09 21.75
CA GLU A 133 19.78 11.31 20.30
C GLU A 133 18.84 10.37 19.53
N GLU A 134 17.70 10.03 20.11
CA GLU A 134 16.57 9.48 19.35
C GLU A 134 15.74 10.63 18.79
N ILE A 135 15.59 10.69 17.46
CA ILE A 135 14.65 11.60 16.81
C ILE A 135 13.25 11.22 17.29
N SER A 136 12.48 12.18 17.78
CA SER A 136 11.11 11.92 18.23
C SER A 136 10.23 11.48 17.06
N ALA A 137 9.23 10.62 17.31
CA ALA A 137 8.27 10.20 16.27
C ALA A 137 7.61 11.41 15.59
N THR A 138 7.36 12.49 16.34
CA THR A 138 6.87 13.76 15.81
C THR A 138 7.82 14.43 14.82
N GLU A 139 9.13 14.41 15.09
CA GLU A 139 10.13 14.95 14.15
C GLU A 139 10.27 14.04 12.91
N ILE A 140 10.15 12.73 13.07
CA ILE A 140 10.13 11.78 11.94
C ILE A 140 8.89 12.03 11.06
N ARG A 141 7.71 12.25 11.65
CA ARG A 141 6.49 12.61 10.91
C ARG A 141 6.66 13.90 10.13
N ASP A 142 7.16 14.95 10.76
CA ASP A 142 7.38 16.24 10.10
C ASP A 142 8.43 16.12 8.98
N LEU A 143 9.45 15.28 9.13
CA LEU A 143 10.40 14.99 8.06
C LEU A 143 9.78 14.20 6.90
N LEU A 144 8.95 13.19 7.18
CA LEU A 144 8.28 12.39 6.14
C LEU A 144 7.28 13.21 5.33
N VAL A 145 6.56 14.12 6.00
CA VAL A 145 5.61 15.02 5.33
C VAL A 145 6.34 16.12 4.56
N ASN A 146 7.30 16.82 5.19
CA ASN A 146 7.91 18.01 4.59
C ASN A 146 9.10 17.71 3.66
N LYS A 147 9.84 16.62 3.90
CA LYS A 147 11.02 16.21 3.10
C LYS A 147 10.77 14.94 2.30
N GLY A 148 9.99 13.99 2.83
CA GLY A 148 9.62 12.74 2.16
C GLY A 148 8.45 12.85 1.17
N GLY A 149 7.71 13.97 1.19
CA GLY A 149 6.58 14.22 0.27
C GLY A 149 5.35 13.34 0.52
N LEU A 150 5.28 12.68 1.68
CA LEU A 150 4.13 11.86 2.07
C LEU A 150 2.99 12.74 2.55
N SER A 151 1.75 12.34 2.26
CA SER A 151 0.57 13.07 2.75
C SER A 151 0.43 12.90 4.26
N ARG A 152 0.05 13.99 4.94
CA ARG A 152 -0.15 13.99 6.40
C ARG A 152 -1.20 12.96 6.83
N GLU A 153 -2.22 12.73 6.01
CA GLU A 153 -3.22 11.66 6.20
C GLU A 153 -2.59 10.26 6.29
N LEU A 154 -1.58 9.98 5.47
CA LEU A 154 -0.92 8.67 5.43
C LEU A 154 0.06 8.52 6.60
N VAL A 155 0.76 9.60 6.95
CA VAL A 155 1.73 9.62 8.04
C VAL A 155 1.05 9.60 9.42
N ASP A 156 -0.12 10.21 9.55
CA ASP A 156 -0.93 10.19 10.77
C ASP A 156 -1.66 8.84 10.96
N GLN A 157 -1.80 8.04 9.89
CA GLN A 157 -2.28 6.66 9.98
C GLN A 157 -1.21 5.68 10.46
N MET A 158 0.07 6.08 10.49
CA MET A 158 1.15 5.29 11.05
C MET A 158 1.31 5.55 12.55
N LEU A 159 1.42 4.47 13.32
CA LEU A 159 1.68 4.57 14.76
C LEU A 159 3.08 5.14 14.97
N ASP A 160 3.25 5.89 16.06
CA ASP A 160 4.54 6.48 16.44
C ASP A 160 5.65 5.42 16.55
N GLU A 161 5.29 4.23 17.01
CA GLU A 161 6.18 3.08 17.15
C GLU A 161 6.63 2.54 15.77
N ASP A 162 5.71 2.41 14.82
CA ASP A 162 6.02 1.97 13.46
C ASP A 162 6.92 2.97 12.73
N LEU A 163 6.70 4.27 12.96
CA LEU A 163 7.51 5.36 12.41
C LEU A 163 8.96 5.33 12.92
N ILE A 164 9.13 5.12 14.23
CA ILE A 164 10.46 4.99 14.85
C ILE A 164 11.14 3.70 14.39
N LYS A 165 10.39 2.59 14.30
CA LYS A 165 10.90 1.30 13.82
C LYS A 165 11.39 1.42 12.38
N LEU A 166 10.58 1.96 11.48
CA LEU A 166 10.93 2.22 10.08
C LEU A 166 12.15 3.15 9.96
N TYR A 167 12.23 4.19 10.78
CA TYR A 167 13.38 5.08 10.81
C TYR A 167 14.67 4.36 11.23
N ASN A 168 14.63 3.55 12.29
CA ASN A 168 15.80 2.81 12.76
C ASN A 168 16.21 1.69 11.79
N GLU A 169 15.24 1.03 11.16
CA GLU A 169 15.43 0.03 10.11
C GLU A 169 16.14 0.65 8.89
N THR A 170 15.61 1.77 8.39
CA THR A 170 16.20 2.48 7.24
C THR A 170 17.58 3.06 7.56
N LYS A 171 17.81 3.56 8.78
CA LYS A 171 19.14 3.99 9.24
C LYS A 171 20.14 2.82 9.22
N LYS A 172 19.71 1.63 9.63
CA LYS A 172 20.54 0.42 9.66
C LYS A 172 20.87 -0.10 8.25
N GLU A 173 19.91 -0.04 7.33
CA GLU A 173 20.09 -0.53 5.96
C GLU A 173 20.84 0.43 5.05
N THR A 174 20.53 1.73 5.12
CA THR A 174 21.09 2.74 4.21
C THR A 174 22.30 3.46 4.79
N GLY A 175 22.49 3.39 6.12
CA GLY A 175 23.48 4.18 6.85
C GLY A 175 23.17 5.68 6.91
N ILE A 176 22.00 6.11 6.39
CA ILE A 176 21.59 7.52 6.35
C ILE A 176 20.95 7.88 7.68
N ASP A 177 21.56 8.80 8.42
CA ASP A 177 21.05 9.30 9.68
C ASP A 177 20.20 10.56 9.44
N LEU A 178 18.87 10.46 9.49
CA LEU A 178 17.98 11.61 9.26
C LEU A 178 18.15 12.71 10.34
N SER A 179 18.82 12.41 11.46
CA SER A 179 19.16 13.41 12.49
C SER A 179 20.28 14.34 12.02
N GLN A 180 21.06 13.93 11.03
CA GLN A 180 22.05 14.77 10.38
C GLN A 180 21.41 15.65 9.31
N LEU A 181 20.33 15.20 8.65
CA LEU A 181 19.53 16.04 7.75
C LEU A 181 18.83 17.21 8.47
N SER A 182 18.44 17.04 9.75
CA SER A 182 17.91 18.14 10.56
C SER A 182 19.00 19.14 11.00
N LYS A 183 20.26 18.67 11.14
CA LYS A 183 21.42 19.50 11.52
C LYS A 183 22.16 20.11 10.32
N GLU A 184 21.99 19.61 9.09
CA GLU A 184 22.56 20.18 7.86
C GLU A 184 21.79 21.38 7.27
N ALA A 185 20.84 21.92 8.03
CA ALA A 185 20.19 23.21 7.78
C ALA A 185 21.13 24.43 7.95
N VAL A 186 22.44 24.27 7.72
CA VAL A 186 23.44 25.35 7.72
C VAL A 186 24.37 25.24 6.50
N LYS A 187 23.83 25.48 5.29
CA LYS A 187 24.44 26.37 4.28
C LYS A 187 23.50 26.60 3.09
N SER A 188 22.89 27.77 3.07
CA SER A 188 22.03 28.31 2.00
C SER A 188 22.77 28.69 0.70
N GLU A 189 24.07 28.34 0.55
CA GLU A 189 24.87 28.65 -0.64
C GLU A 189 24.70 27.61 -1.77
N ASN A 190 24.45 26.34 -1.45
CA ASN A 190 24.41 25.25 -2.45
C ASN A 190 23.05 25.10 -3.17
N LEU A 191 21.99 25.74 -2.67
CA LEU A 191 20.63 25.61 -3.23
C LEU A 191 20.44 26.44 -4.50
N SER A 192 21.11 27.61 -4.57
CA SER A 192 21.10 28.44 -5.78
C SER A 192 21.86 27.75 -6.92
N GLU A 193 22.93 27.04 -6.61
CA GLU A 193 23.67 26.23 -7.57
C GLU A 193 22.87 25.00 -8.02
N ALA A 194 22.23 24.28 -7.11
CA ALA A 194 21.36 23.15 -7.45
C ALA A 194 20.16 23.58 -8.33
N GLN A 195 19.51 24.70 -7.99
CA GLN A 195 18.44 25.29 -8.81
C GLN A 195 18.94 25.72 -10.19
N LYS A 196 20.15 26.29 -10.26
CA LYS A 196 20.76 26.69 -11.53
C LYS A 196 21.14 25.48 -12.38
N MET A 197 21.73 24.44 -11.79
CA MET A 197 22.09 23.19 -12.46
C MET A 197 20.86 22.45 -13.00
N VAL A 198 19.77 22.40 -12.23
CA VAL A 198 18.49 21.83 -12.69
C VAL A 198 17.86 22.70 -13.77
N SER A 199 17.93 24.03 -13.63
CA SER A 199 17.43 24.96 -14.66
C SER A 199 18.20 24.86 -15.99
N GLU A 200 19.42 24.33 -15.97
CA GLU A 200 20.26 24.11 -17.15
C GLU A 200 20.29 22.63 -17.61
N MET A 201 19.75 21.70 -16.81
CA MET A 201 19.72 20.26 -17.12
C MET A 201 18.73 19.93 -18.26
N ASP A 202 19.13 18.98 -19.11
CA ASP A 202 18.28 18.42 -20.17
C ASP A 202 17.12 17.63 -19.54
N PRO A 203 15.85 17.96 -19.87
CA PRO A 203 14.68 17.27 -19.34
C PRO A 203 14.69 15.76 -19.60
N LYS A 204 15.38 15.27 -20.64
CA LYS A 204 15.53 13.83 -20.89
C LYS A 204 16.35 13.12 -19.82
N ILE A 205 17.40 13.79 -19.32
CA ILE A 205 18.23 13.26 -18.22
C ILE A 205 17.39 13.24 -16.94
N LEU A 206 16.59 14.27 -16.71
CA LEU A 206 15.67 14.35 -15.57
C LEU A 206 14.64 13.21 -15.59
N ARG A 207 14.06 12.92 -16.77
CA ARG A 207 13.16 11.76 -16.95
C ARG A 207 13.86 10.44 -16.66
N GLN A 208 15.06 10.24 -17.19
CA GLN A 208 15.81 9.00 -17.00
C GLN A 208 16.18 8.78 -15.53
N LEU A 209 16.51 9.87 -14.81
CA LEU A 209 16.76 9.83 -13.38
C LEU A 209 15.48 9.40 -12.64
N LEU A 210 14.33 9.98 -12.94
CA LEU A 210 13.06 9.64 -12.30
C LEU A 210 12.63 8.20 -12.57
N ILE A 211 12.82 7.69 -13.79
CA ILE A 211 12.59 6.27 -14.11
C ILE A 211 13.52 5.38 -13.28
N SER A 212 14.79 5.77 -13.11
CA SER A 212 15.74 5.04 -12.25
C SER A 212 15.36 5.06 -10.76
N GLN A 213 14.59 6.06 -10.31
CA GLN A 213 14.04 6.14 -8.95
C GLN A 213 12.68 5.41 -8.82
N GLY A 214 12.25 4.70 -9.87
CA GLY A 214 11.02 3.89 -9.84
C GLY A 214 9.76 4.62 -10.28
N VAL A 215 9.85 5.85 -10.82
CA VAL A 215 8.70 6.56 -11.37
C VAL A 215 8.29 5.91 -12.70
N ASP A 216 7.02 5.53 -12.81
CA ASP A 216 6.47 4.90 -14.01
C ASP A 216 6.65 5.80 -15.24
N SER A 217 7.31 5.25 -16.27
CA SER A 217 7.60 5.96 -17.52
C SER A 217 6.33 6.46 -18.21
N LYS A 218 5.21 5.75 -18.05
CA LYS A 218 3.91 6.11 -18.63
C LYS A 218 3.33 7.37 -17.98
N ILE A 219 3.61 7.60 -16.70
CA ILE A 219 3.22 8.85 -16.01
C ILE A 219 4.10 9.99 -16.50
N LEU A 220 5.41 9.75 -16.60
CA LEU A 220 6.35 10.76 -17.08
C LEU A 220 6.01 11.19 -18.51
N GLU A 221 5.68 10.27 -19.42
CA GLU A 221 5.28 10.59 -20.81
C GLU A 221 4.06 11.52 -20.92
N THR A 222 3.21 11.57 -19.88
CA THR A 222 2.03 12.47 -19.86
C THR A 222 2.35 13.90 -19.41
N ILE A 223 3.51 14.11 -18.80
CA ILE A 223 3.96 15.41 -18.27
C ILE A 223 4.86 16.05 -19.31
N SER A 224 4.72 17.36 -19.57
CA SER A 224 5.61 18.06 -20.51
C SER A 224 7.01 18.24 -19.91
N ASP A 225 8.03 18.40 -20.76
CA ASP A 225 9.41 18.63 -20.29
C ASP A 225 9.54 19.89 -19.42
N GLU A 226 8.75 20.91 -19.72
CA GLU A 226 8.70 22.17 -19.00
C GLU A 226 8.01 22.01 -17.64
N ASP A 227 6.89 21.30 -17.60
CA ASP A 227 6.16 21.01 -16.36
C ASP A 227 6.96 20.10 -15.43
N LEU A 228 7.68 19.12 -15.98
CA LEU A 228 8.53 18.22 -15.21
C LEU A 228 9.67 18.98 -14.52
N LYS A 229 10.27 19.91 -15.24
CA LYS A 229 11.34 20.77 -14.74
C LYS A 229 10.85 21.76 -13.70
N ASN A 230 9.70 22.38 -13.95
CA ASN A 230 9.07 23.31 -13.01
C ASN A 230 8.64 22.59 -11.73
N PHE A 231 8.11 21.38 -11.82
CA PHE A 231 7.79 20.54 -10.67
C PHE A 231 9.04 20.25 -9.84
N PHE A 232 10.14 19.85 -10.47
CA PHE A 232 11.39 19.58 -9.77
C PHE A 232 11.98 20.84 -9.11
N LEU A 233 11.99 21.98 -9.82
CA LEU A 233 12.42 23.27 -9.25
C LEU A 233 11.53 23.71 -8.08
N GLN A 234 10.22 23.45 -8.16
CA GLN A 234 9.27 23.73 -7.08
C GLN A 234 9.56 22.85 -5.86
N THR A 235 9.90 21.57 -6.03
CA THR A 235 10.29 20.69 -4.92
C THR A 235 11.58 21.16 -4.22
N LEU A 236 12.54 21.69 -4.99
CA LEU A 236 13.75 22.31 -4.43
C LEU A 236 13.50 23.66 -3.75
N GLY A 237 12.41 24.36 -4.10
CA GLY A 237 12.00 25.61 -3.45
C GLY A 237 11.13 25.40 -2.20
N GLN A 238 10.36 24.31 -2.16
CA GLN A 238 9.51 23.92 -1.01
C GLN A 238 10.32 23.43 0.19
N THR A 239 11.57 23.00 -0.04
CA THR A 239 12.49 22.55 1.02
C THR A 239 13.00 23.67 1.94
N GLN A 240 12.61 24.94 1.71
CA GLN A 240 13.05 26.16 2.40
C GLN A 240 12.00 26.86 3.31
N ARG A 241 10.90 26.21 3.69
CA ARG A 241 9.97 26.77 4.69
C ARG A 241 9.76 25.87 5.87
#